data_AF-A0A401UQC2-F1
#
_entry.id   AF-A0A401UQC2-F1
#
_cell.length_a   1.000
_cell.length_b   1.000
_cell.length_c   1.000
_cell.angle_alpha   90.00
_cell.angle_beta   90.00
_cell.angle_gamma   90.00
#
_symmetry.space_group_name_H-M   'P 1'
#
loop_
_entity.id
_entity.type
_entity.pdbx_description
1 polymer ?
#
loop_
_entity_poly.entity_id
_entity_poly.type
_entity_poly.pdbx_seq_one_letter_code
_entity_poly.pdbx_strand_id
1 'polypeptide(L)'
;MKIEDNRVIKKEQANIGDILVTEKGGKYLLVQNMCGECEYPIALLNINTDNIEMITTRTIFCVGKSLSDDYIKEIIPKNKIKIIIE
;
A
#
# COMPACT_ATOMS: atom_id res chain seq x y z
N MET A 1 20.07 5.67 -28.43
CA MET A 1 18.71 5.94 -27.92
C MET A 1 18.72 5.63 -26.43
N LYS A 2 18.64 6.66 -25.57
CA LYS A 2 18.43 6.45 -24.13
C LYS A 2 16.93 6.42 -23.91
N ILE A 3 16.41 5.29 -23.43
CA ILE A 3 15.06 5.21 -22.92
C ILE A 3 15.17 5.65 -21.46
N GLU A 4 14.79 6.90 -21.19
CA GLU A 4 14.65 7.38 -19.80
C GLU A 4 13.22 7.10 -19.36
N ASP A 5 13.07 6.21 -18.38
CA ASP A 5 11.80 5.90 -17.74
C ASP A 5 11.38 7.08 -16.85
N ASN A 6 10.66 8.03 -17.44
CA ASN A 6 10.13 9.23 -16.79
C ASN A 6 8.86 8.97 -15.97
N ARG A 7 8.62 7.73 -15.54
CA ARG A 7 7.70 7.50 -14.42
C ARG A 7 8.38 8.10 -13.19
N VAL A 8 8.08 9.37 -12.94
CA VAL A 8 8.15 9.94 -11.60
C VAL A 8 7.27 9.01 -10.77
N ILE A 9 7.89 8.01 -10.13
CA ILE A 9 7.30 7.34 -8.99
C ILE A 9 7.02 8.53 -8.08
N LYS A 10 5.77 8.95 -8.00
CA LYS A 10 5.35 9.89 -6.98
C LYS A 10 5.71 9.14 -5.71
N LYS A 11 6.87 9.44 -5.12
CA LYS A 11 7.43 8.71 -3.97
C LYS A 11 6.46 8.69 -2.79
N GLU A 12 5.46 9.57 -2.87
CA GLU A 12 4.38 9.76 -1.94
C GLU A 12 3.11 8.99 -2.30
N GLN A 13 3.00 8.23 -3.39
CA GLN A 13 1.82 7.42 -3.73
C GLN A 13 2.10 5.93 -3.61
N ALA A 14 1.21 5.20 -2.93
CA ALA A 14 1.33 3.76 -2.76
C ALA A 14 0.63 2.99 -3.89
N ASN A 15 1.18 1.82 -4.21
CA ASN A 15 0.66 0.86 -5.17
C ASN A 15 0.25 -0.43 -4.47
N ILE A 16 -0.52 -1.28 -5.15
CA ILE A 16 -0.82 -2.64 -4.67
C ILE A 16 0.48 -3.41 -4.41
N GLY A 17 0.56 -4.00 -3.21
CA GLY A 17 1.72 -4.70 -2.66
C GLY A 17 2.66 -3.81 -1.83
N ASP A 18 2.52 -2.49 -1.86
CA ASP A 18 3.30 -1.60 -1.00
C ASP A 18 2.79 -1.68 0.46
N ILE A 19 3.67 -1.40 1.42
CA ILE A 19 3.32 -1.29 2.83
C ILE A 19 3.17 0.19 3.21
N LEU A 20 2.03 0.54 3.78
CA LEU A 20 1.82 1.83 4.44
C LEU A 20 2.26 1.72 5.90
N VAL A 21 3.09 2.66 6.34
CA VAL A 21 3.47 2.80 7.75
C VAL A 21 2.83 4.06 8.29
N THR A 22 2.09 3.95 9.38
CA THR A 22 1.40 5.09 10.00
C THR A 22 2.24 5.77 11.09
N GLU A 23 1.84 6.95 11.54
CA GLU A 23 2.54 7.67 12.61
C GLU A 23 2.57 6.90 13.93
N LYS A 24 1.50 6.18 14.27
CA LYS A 24 1.44 5.30 15.45
C LYS A 24 2.18 3.98 15.23
N GLY A 25 2.80 3.77 14.07
CA GLY A 25 3.62 2.60 13.77
C GLY A 25 2.85 1.39 13.25
N GLY A 26 1.57 1.55 12.92
CA GLY A 26 0.77 0.51 12.26
C GLY A 26 1.31 0.24 10.85
N LYS A 27 1.35 -1.03 10.46
CA LYS A 27 1.84 -1.45 9.13
C LYS A 27 0.73 -2.13 8.37
N TYR A 28 0.45 -1.63 7.18
CA TYR A 28 -0.67 -2.07 6.36
C TYR A 28 -0.21 -2.48 4.97
N LEU A 29 -0.57 -3.69 4.53
CA LEU A 29 -0.33 -4.14 3.18
C LEU A 29 -1.55 -3.84 2.30
N LEU A 30 -1.31 -3.20 1.16
CA LEU A 30 -2.35 -2.99 0.14
C LEU A 30 -2.51 -4.26 -0.69
N VAL A 31 -3.66 -4.92 -0.56
CA VAL A 31 -3.99 -6.12 -1.32
C VAL A 31 -5.25 -5.93 -2.13
N GLN A 32 -5.33 -6.63 -3.26
CA GLN A 32 -6.48 -6.60 -4.15
C GLN A 32 -6.83 -8.04 -4.52
N ASN A 33 -8.12 -8.34 -4.60
CA ASN A 33 -8.57 -9.64 -5.08
C ASN A 33 -8.26 -9.77 -6.58
N MET A 34 -7.38 -10.70 -6.96
CA MET A 34 -7.00 -10.95 -8.35
C MET A 34 -8.00 -11.81 -9.12
N CYS A 35 -9.04 -12.36 -8.47
CA CYS A 35 -9.97 -13.30 -9.09
C CYS A 35 -11.08 -12.64 -9.96
N GLY A 36 -10.95 -11.36 -10.34
CA GLY A 36 -11.93 -10.66 -11.19
C GLY A 36 -11.36 -9.45 -11.91
N GLU A 37 -12.07 -8.98 -12.93
CA GLU A 37 -11.68 -7.82 -13.78
C GLU A 37 -11.69 -6.47 -13.03
N CYS A 38 -12.07 -6.44 -11.75
CA CYS A 38 -12.23 -5.20 -11.01
C CYS A 38 -10.94 -4.79 -10.30
N GLU A 39 -10.41 -3.62 -10.66
CA GLU A 39 -9.29 -2.94 -9.98
C GLU A 39 -9.57 -2.59 -8.50
N TYR A 40 -10.84 -2.68 -8.08
CA TYR A 40 -11.36 -2.29 -6.77
C TYR A 40 -12.45 -3.27 -6.32
N PRO A 41 -12.63 -3.48 -5.00
CA PRO A 41 -12.05 -2.74 -3.87
C PRO A 41 -10.65 -3.23 -3.43
N ILE A 42 -9.90 -2.32 -2.79
CA ILE A 42 -8.60 -2.59 -2.16
C ILE A 42 -8.84 -2.91 -0.68
N ALA A 43 -8.22 -3.98 -0.18
CA ALA A 43 -8.20 -4.28 1.24
C ALA A 43 -6.88 -3.83 1.88
N LEU A 44 -6.97 -3.32 3.11
CA LEU A 44 -5.83 -3.00 3.95
C LEU A 44 -5.68 -4.10 4.98
N LEU A 45 -4.63 -4.91 4.81
CA LEU A 45 -4.26 -5.96 5.75
C LEU A 45 -3.33 -5.36 6.81
N ASN A 46 -3.73 -5.35 8.07
CA ASN A 46 -2.85 -4.97 9.16
C ASN A 46 -1.87 -6.12 9.43
N ILE A 47 -0.58 -5.86 9.22
CA ILE A 47 0.50 -6.85 9.32
C ILE A 47 0.79 -7.18 10.78
N ASN A 48 0.52 -6.27 11.70
CA ASN A 48 0.74 -6.49 13.13
C ASN A 48 -0.29 -7.46 13.74
N THR A 49 -1.53 -7.46 13.22
CA THR A 49 -2.65 -8.25 13.74
C THR A 49 -3.14 -9.35 12.80
N ASP A 50 -2.55 -9.46 11.61
CA ASP A 50 -2.88 -10.44 10.56
C ASP A 50 -4.38 -10.47 10.21
N ASN A 51 -5.00 -9.30 10.09
CA ASN A 51 -6.42 -9.16 9.78
C ASN A 51 -6.69 -8.04 8.77
N ILE A 52 -7.80 -8.16 8.05
CA ILE A 52 -8.28 -7.08 7.18
C ILE A 52 -8.92 -6.03 8.09
N GLU A 53 -8.31 -4.84 8.14
CA GLU A 53 -8.82 -3.74 8.96
C GLU A 53 -9.81 -2.86 8.19
N MET A 54 -9.63 -2.75 6.87
CA MET A 54 -10.47 -1.90 6.04
C MET A 54 -10.57 -2.42 4.61
N ILE A 55 -11.74 -2.22 3.99
CA ILE A 55 -11.95 -2.35 2.55
C ILE A 55 -12.33 -0.98 2.01
N THR A 56 -11.73 -0.55 0.90
CA THR A 56 -11.97 0.78 0.34
C THR A 56 -11.92 0.79 -1.18
N THR A 57 -12.67 1.71 -1.78
CA THR A 57 -12.62 2.04 -3.20
C THR A 57 -11.63 3.16 -3.50
N ARG A 58 -10.93 3.66 -2.47
CA ARG A 58 -9.93 4.73 -2.61
C ARG A 58 -8.76 4.22 -3.46
N THR A 59 -8.49 4.96 -4.53
CA THR A 59 -7.49 4.59 -5.53
C THR A 59 -6.09 5.15 -5.24
N ILE A 60 -5.99 6.10 -4.31
CA ILE A 60 -4.76 6.84 -4.01
C ILE A 60 -4.54 6.94 -2.50
N PHE A 61 -3.41 6.39 -2.05
CA PHE A 61 -2.88 6.55 -0.69
C PHE A 61 -1.59 7.33 -0.77
N CYS A 62 -1.47 8.39 0.06
CA CYS A 62 -0.26 9.19 0.11
C CYS A 62 0.24 9.45 1.51
N VAL A 63 1.55 9.67 1.64
CA VAL A 63 2.15 10.23 2.87
C VAL A 63 1.41 11.51 3.27
N GLY A 64 1.16 11.67 4.57
CA GLY A 64 0.40 12.78 5.16
C GLY A 64 -1.13 12.68 5.00
N LYS A 65 -1.65 11.63 4.35
CA LYS A 65 -3.10 11.39 4.27
C LYS A 65 -3.59 10.51 5.41
N SER A 66 -4.83 10.76 5.83
CA SER A 66 -5.49 9.93 6.82
C SER A 66 -5.71 8.51 6.28
N LEU A 67 -5.47 7.55 7.18
CA LEU A 67 -5.70 6.14 7.02
C LEU A 67 -6.35 5.64 8.31
N SER A 68 -7.67 5.40 8.28
CA SER A 68 -8.43 5.14 9.51
C SER A 68 -8.27 6.29 10.51
N ASP A 69 -7.96 5.99 11.78
CA ASP A 69 -7.72 6.95 12.88
C ASP A 69 -6.24 7.39 13.00
N ASP A 70 -5.48 7.36 11.90
CA ASP A 70 -4.06 7.72 11.88
C ASP A 70 -3.65 8.35 10.53
N TYR A 71 -2.37 8.73 10.40
CA TYR A 71 -1.80 9.30 9.18
C TYR A 71 -0.68 8.44 8.62
N ILE A 72 -0.60 8.35 7.29
CA ILE A 72 0.49 7.64 6.60
C ILE A 72 1.77 8.47 6.75
N LYS A 73 2.77 7.90 7.42
CA LYS A 73 4.09 8.50 7.61
C LYS A 73 5.06 8.13 6.50
N GLU A 74 5.01 6.88 6.06
CA GLU A 74 5.94 6.31 5.09
C GLU A 74 5.26 5.26 4.22
N ILE A 75 5.77 5.10 2.99
CA ILE A 75 5.40 4.02 2.08
C ILE A 75 6.66 3.21 1.81
N ILE A 76 6.63 1.91 2.16
CA ILE A 76 7.68 0.96 1.84
C ILE A 76 7.27 0.25 0.54
N PRO A 77 7.99 0.48 -0.57
CA PRO A 77 7.63 -0.12 -1.85
C PRO A 77 7.80 -1.64 -1.84
N LYS A 78 6.94 -2.35 -2.57
CA LYS A 78 6.90 -3.82 -2.60
C LYS A 78 8.21 -4.49 -3.00
N ASN A 79 9.02 -3.83 -3.82
CA ASN A 79 10.33 -4.34 -4.23
C ASN A 79 11.38 -4.31 -3.10
N LYS A 80 11.09 -3.66 -1.97
CA LYS A 80 11.91 -3.69 -0.75
C LYS A 80 11.43 -4.71 0.27
N ILE A 81 10.34 -5.42 -0.01
CA ILE A 81 9.74 -6.40 0.90
C ILE A 81 10.27 -7.79 0.53
N LYS A 82 10.80 -8.52 1.52
CA LYS A 82 11.11 -9.93 1.39
C LYS A 82 10.04 -10.74 2.11
N ILE A 83 9.27 -11.52 1.35
CA ILE A 83 8.31 -12.48 1.92
C ILE A 83 9.06 -13.81 2.11
N ILE A 84 9.03 -14.34 3.33
CA ILE A 84 9.56 -15.67 3.65
C ILE A 84 8.34 -16.57 3.86
N ILE A 85 8.24 -17.64 3.09
CA ILE A 85 7.22 -18.67 3.24
C ILE A 85 7.91 -19.86 3.89
N GLU A 86 7.43 -20.26 5.07
CA GLU A 86 7.87 -21.46 5.80
C GLU A 86 7.06 -22.69 5.39
#